data_AF-A0A959FHB9-F1
#
_entry.id   AF-A0A959FHB9-F1
#
_cell.length_a   1.000
_cell.length_b   1.000
_cell.length_c   1.000
_cell.angle_alpha   90.00
_cell.angle_beta   90.00
_cell.angle_gamma   90.00
#
_symmetry.space_group_name_H-M   'P 1'
#
loop_
_entity.id
_entity.type
_entity.pdbx_description
1 polymer ?
#
loop_
_entity_poly.entity_id
_entity_poly.type
_entity_poly.pdbx_seq_one_letter_code
_entity_poly.pdbx_strand_id
1 'polypeptide(L)'
;ININGDRTRIFNNQVSNTVFGIWACDESGLASGNTTNSNFIGLILCKVPAAIPLPDGSIVSSENSATNWIAHHNTADGNFHVGLIVIDGANNNLLVMNEASRNADADVELAGDSERFGFLTPTSFENKVISSPGISIKDCGVDNDIVGGELVDTEVVPCY
;
A
#
# COMPACT_ATOMS: atom_id res chain seq x y z
N ILE A 1 -2.50 5.55 10.42
CA ILE A 1 -3.84 6.15 10.20
C ILE A 1 -4.70 5.06 9.56
N ASN A 2 -5.79 4.63 10.21
CA ASN A 2 -6.68 3.59 9.68
C ASN A 2 -7.97 4.23 9.18
N ILE A 3 -8.38 3.89 7.96
CA ILE A 3 -9.44 4.61 7.26
C ILE A 3 -10.38 3.62 6.60
N ASN A 4 -11.68 3.82 6.81
CA ASN A 4 -12.75 3.18 6.06
C ASN A 4 -13.73 4.27 5.58
N GLY A 5 -13.98 4.32 4.27
CA GLY A 5 -15.02 5.18 3.70
C GLY A 5 -14.78 5.61 2.27
N ASP A 6 -15.87 5.66 1.50
CA ASP A 6 -15.97 6.18 0.14
C ASP A 6 -15.48 7.64 0.03
N ARG A 7 -14.64 7.93 -0.98
CA ARG A 7 -14.10 9.26 -1.32
C ARG A 7 -13.29 9.93 -0.20
N THR A 8 -12.61 9.14 0.63
CA THR A 8 -11.74 9.68 1.67
C THR A 8 -10.52 10.41 1.09
N ARG A 9 -10.08 11.50 1.73
CA ARG A 9 -8.89 12.25 1.34
C ARG A 9 -7.91 12.36 2.50
N ILE A 10 -6.65 12.01 2.24
CA ILE A 10 -5.55 12.00 3.21
C ILE A 10 -4.42 12.82 2.62
N PHE A 11 -4.09 13.95 3.24
CA PHE A 11 -3.11 14.86 2.64
C PHE A 11 -2.13 15.43 3.66
N ASN A 12 -0.87 15.52 3.25
CA ASN A 12 0.20 16.25 3.96
C ASN A 12 0.40 15.80 5.42
N ASN A 13 0.28 14.50 5.68
CA ASN A 13 0.58 13.93 7.00
C ASN A 13 2.01 13.42 7.06
N GLN A 14 2.61 13.45 8.24
CA GLN A 14 3.85 12.75 8.56
C GLN A 14 3.55 11.63 9.56
N VAL A 15 3.83 10.38 9.18
CA VAL A 15 3.54 9.21 10.02
C VAL A 15 4.79 8.35 10.18
N SER A 16 5.16 8.07 11.44
CA SER A 16 6.36 7.28 11.75
C SER A 16 6.21 6.44 13.00
N ASN A 17 7.09 5.43 13.14
CA ASN A 17 7.20 4.57 14.32
C ASN A 17 5.90 3.80 14.64
N THR A 18 5.22 3.33 13.60
CA THR A 18 4.02 2.51 13.71
C THR A 18 4.16 1.20 12.95
N VAL A 19 3.26 0.24 13.17
CA VAL A 19 3.20 -0.97 12.34
C VAL A 19 2.75 -0.59 10.93
N PHE A 20 1.66 0.15 10.79
CA PHE A 20 1.13 0.57 9.50
C PHE A 20 0.99 2.11 9.49
N GLY A 21 1.74 2.78 8.62
CA GLY A 21 1.75 4.24 8.54
C GLY A 21 0.39 4.79 8.11
N ILE A 22 -0.02 4.51 6.88
CA ILE A 22 -1.34 4.88 6.34
C ILE A 22 -2.02 3.63 5.79
N TRP A 23 -3.14 3.24 6.36
CA TRP A 23 -3.97 2.14 5.89
C TRP A 23 -5.26 2.67 5.28
N ALA A 24 -5.29 2.68 3.96
CA ALA A 24 -6.40 3.12 3.13
C ALA A 24 -7.16 1.91 2.58
N CYS A 25 -8.48 2.00 2.62
CA CYS A 25 -9.41 0.94 2.26
C CYS A 25 -10.63 1.52 1.56
N ASP A 26 -11.55 0.64 1.15
CA ASP A 26 -12.79 1.02 0.49
C ASP A 26 -12.51 1.78 -0.83
N GLU A 27 -13.46 2.55 -1.34
CA GLU A 27 -13.38 3.03 -2.73
C GLU A 27 -13.09 4.53 -2.93
N SER A 28 -12.50 4.83 -4.09
CA SER A 28 -12.42 6.18 -4.68
C SER A 28 -11.70 7.23 -3.84
N GLY A 29 -10.75 6.81 -2.99
CA GLY A 29 -10.00 7.70 -2.12
C GLY A 29 -8.77 8.35 -2.78
N LEU A 30 -8.22 9.35 -2.09
CA LEU A 30 -6.98 10.04 -2.47
C LEU A 30 -6.02 10.11 -1.28
N ALA A 31 -4.83 9.53 -1.43
CA ALA A 31 -3.71 9.71 -0.51
C ALA A 31 -2.63 10.54 -1.22
N SER A 32 -2.40 11.77 -0.76
CA SER A 32 -1.52 12.71 -1.45
C SER A 32 -0.56 13.47 -0.56
N GLY A 33 0.72 13.58 -0.94
CA GLY A 33 1.66 14.45 -0.22
C GLY A 33 2.01 13.96 1.19
N ASN A 34 1.74 12.70 1.53
CA ASN A 34 2.04 12.18 2.86
C ASN A 34 3.48 11.64 2.91
N THR A 35 4.11 11.76 4.06
CA THR A 35 5.42 11.15 4.35
C THR A 35 5.25 10.03 5.36
N THR A 36 5.70 8.83 5.01
CA THR A 36 5.70 7.65 5.89
C THR A 36 7.13 7.14 6.06
N ASN A 37 7.66 7.15 7.29
CA ASN A 37 9.02 6.69 7.55
C ASN A 37 9.15 5.88 8.84
N SER A 38 10.09 4.93 8.86
CA SER A 38 10.34 4.09 10.04
C SER A 38 9.08 3.39 10.58
N ASN A 39 8.15 3.04 9.69
CA ASN A 39 7.03 2.15 9.99
C ASN A 39 7.41 0.72 9.59
N PHE A 40 6.62 -0.29 9.97
CA PHE A 40 6.79 -1.60 9.34
C PHE A 40 6.39 -1.53 7.86
N ILE A 41 5.18 -1.08 7.56
CA ILE A 41 4.73 -0.73 6.20
C ILE A 41 4.37 0.76 6.15
N GLY A 42 4.80 1.46 5.10
CA GLY A 42 4.57 2.90 4.93
C GLY A 42 3.11 3.24 4.62
N LEU A 43 2.68 3.01 3.37
CA LEU A 43 1.31 3.19 2.91
C LEU A 43 0.77 1.86 2.39
N ILE A 44 -0.42 1.48 2.83
CA ILE A 44 -1.09 0.24 2.44
C ILE A 44 -2.48 0.54 1.85
N LEU A 45 -2.71 0.06 0.64
CA LEU A 45 -4.01 -0.05 -0.03
C LEU A 45 -4.51 -1.49 0.14
N CYS A 46 -5.49 -1.69 1.01
CA CYS A 46 -5.91 -3.01 1.47
C CYS A 46 -7.34 -2.97 2.01
N LYS A 47 -7.91 -4.12 2.39
CA LYS A 47 -9.11 -4.18 3.24
C LYS A 47 -8.68 -4.09 4.72
N VAL A 48 -9.32 -3.26 5.53
CA VAL A 48 -9.09 -3.33 6.99
C VAL A 48 -9.90 -4.50 7.55
N PRO A 49 -9.27 -5.53 8.13
CA PRO A 49 -9.99 -6.58 8.82
C PRO A 49 -10.74 -6.00 10.02
N ALA A 50 -11.90 -6.58 10.35
CA ALA A 50 -12.74 -6.20 11.49
C ALA A 50 -12.11 -6.58 12.84
N ALA A 51 -10.94 -6.03 13.14
CA ALA A 51 -10.12 -6.42 14.27
C ALA A 51 -9.48 -5.24 14.99
N ILE A 52 -9.54 -4.02 14.44
CA ILE A 52 -8.84 -2.87 15.01
C ILE A 52 -9.85 -1.96 15.74
N PRO A 53 -9.89 -1.99 17.09
CA PRO A 53 -10.69 -1.05 17.85
C PRO A 53 -10.08 0.36 17.77
N LEU A 54 -10.92 1.37 17.57
CA LEU A 54 -10.60 2.77 17.76
C LEU A 54 -10.53 3.10 19.26
N PRO A 55 -9.94 4.26 19.64
CA PRO A 55 -9.86 4.68 21.03
C PRO A 55 -11.21 4.78 21.77
N ASP A 56 -12.31 4.95 21.03
CA ASP A 56 -13.67 4.99 21.58
C ASP A 56 -14.32 3.59 21.70
N GLY A 57 -13.60 2.54 21.35
CA GLY A 57 -14.06 1.15 21.37
C GLY A 57 -14.86 0.72 20.15
N SER A 58 -15.11 1.60 19.18
CA SER A 58 -15.71 1.21 17.90
C SER A 58 -14.72 0.39 17.07
N ILE A 59 -15.19 -0.56 16.27
CA ILE A 59 -14.34 -1.39 15.42
C ILE A 59 -14.30 -0.77 14.03
N VAL A 60 -13.10 -0.52 13.49
CA VAL A 60 -12.95 -0.23 12.06
C VAL A 60 -12.86 -1.53 11.31
N SER A 61 -13.69 -1.66 10.29
CA SER A 61 -13.64 -2.68 9.25
C SER A 61 -14.01 -2.01 7.95
N SER A 62 -13.47 -2.44 6.82
CA SER A 62 -14.01 -2.06 5.52
C SER A 62 -14.79 -3.21 4.90
N GLU A 63 -15.89 -2.90 4.20
CA GLU A 63 -16.62 -3.91 3.42
C GLU A 63 -15.76 -4.37 2.24
N ASN A 64 -15.08 -3.41 1.61
CA ASN A 64 -14.29 -3.59 0.40
C ASN A 64 -12.79 -3.36 0.61
N SER A 65 -12.00 -3.98 -0.25
CA SER A 65 -10.58 -3.68 -0.43
C SER A 65 -10.41 -2.32 -1.11
N ALA A 66 -9.24 -1.72 -0.95
CA ALA A 66 -8.91 -0.46 -1.62
C ALA A 66 -9.10 -0.56 -3.14
N THR A 67 -10.08 0.18 -3.66
CA THR A 67 -10.42 0.17 -5.09
C THR A 67 -10.52 1.60 -5.62
N ASN A 68 -10.03 1.85 -6.84
CA ASN A 68 -10.04 3.19 -7.44
C ASN A 68 -9.33 4.28 -6.60
N TRP A 69 -8.37 3.90 -5.76
CA TRP A 69 -7.58 4.88 -5.01
C TRP A 69 -6.52 5.52 -5.89
N ILE A 70 -6.25 6.79 -5.61
CA ILE A 70 -5.09 7.50 -6.15
C ILE A 70 -4.10 7.73 -5.00
N ALA A 71 -2.93 7.12 -5.09
CA ALA A 71 -1.78 7.41 -4.23
C ALA A 71 -0.77 8.24 -5.04
N HIS A 72 -0.62 9.52 -4.68
CA HIS A 72 0.06 10.51 -5.51
C HIS A 72 1.02 11.40 -4.71
N HIS A 73 2.26 11.59 -5.17
CA HIS A 73 3.26 12.43 -4.48
C HIS A 73 3.44 12.10 -2.99
N ASN A 74 3.31 10.84 -2.59
CA ASN A 74 3.68 10.42 -1.24
C ASN A 74 5.17 10.06 -1.20
N THR A 75 5.78 10.19 -0.03
CA THR A 75 7.16 9.79 0.23
C THR A 75 7.18 8.64 1.24
N ALA A 76 7.69 7.48 0.86
CA ALA A 76 7.87 6.33 1.76
C ALA A 76 9.34 5.97 1.93
N ASP A 77 9.92 6.30 3.09
CA ASP A 77 11.37 6.22 3.28
C ASP A 77 11.77 5.45 4.55
N GLY A 78 12.66 4.48 4.41
CA GLY A 78 13.23 3.80 5.58
C GLY A 78 12.21 3.01 6.40
N ASN A 79 11.19 2.41 5.76
CA ASN A 79 10.26 1.49 6.43
C ASN A 79 10.88 0.08 6.52
N PHE A 80 10.54 -0.66 7.58
CA PHE A 80 11.16 -1.94 7.92
C PHE A 80 10.68 -3.12 7.06
N HIS A 81 9.78 -2.88 6.12
CA HIS A 81 9.30 -3.85 5.13
C HIS A 81 9.12 -3.16 3.77
N VAL A 82 7.90 -2.80 3.39
CA VAL A 82 7.59 -2.15 2.11
C VAL A 82 7.18 -0.68 2.29
N GLY A 83 7.58 0.15 1.33
CA GLY A 83 7.22 1.57 1.27
C GLY A 83 5.72 1.77 0.99
N LEU A 84 5.26 1.33 -0.19
CA LEU A 84 3.87 1.33 -0.61
C LEU A 84 3.43 -0.07 -1.01
N ILE A 85 2.33 -0.58 -0.46
CA ILE A 85 1.81 -1.91 -0.79
C ILE A 85 0.35 -1.86 -1.24
N VAL A 86 0.04 -2.62 -2.29
CA VAL A 86 -1.32 -2.90 -2.75
C VAL A 86 -1.59 -4.39 -2.54
N ILE A 87 -2.59 -4.74 -1.74
CA ILE A 87 -2.79 -6.12 -1.26
C ILE A 87 -4.27 -6.39 -0.94
N ASP A 88 -4.59 -7.65 -0.67
CA ASP A 88 -5.87 -8.10 -0.13
C ASP A 88 -7.03 -7.84 -1.11
N GLY A 89 -6.82 -8.20 -2.38
CA GLY A 89 -7.78 -7.97 -3.47
C GLY A 89 -7.91 -6.50 -3.91
N ALA A 90 -7.07 -5.60 -3.42
CA ALA A 90 -7.05 -4.21 -3.86
C ALA A 90 -6.73 -4.11 -5.37
N ASN A 91 -7.53 -3.34 -6.09
CA ASN A 91 -7.50 -3.30 -7.55
C ASN A 91 -7.88 -1.93 -8.12
N ASN A 92 -7.59 -1.73 -9.42
CA ASN A 92 -7.92 -0.49 -10.14
C ASN A 92 -7.34 0.78 -9.47
N ASN A 93 -6.25 0.65 -8.72
CA ASN A 93 -5.61 1.77 -8.03
C ASN A 93 -4.51 2.39 -8.91
N LEU A 94 -4.30 3.70 -8.75
CA LEU A 94 -3.23 4.44 -9.41
C LEU A 94 -2.19 4.90 -8.38
N LEU A 95 -0.98 4.38 -8.49
CA LEU A 95 0.20 4.84 -7.75
C LEU A 95 1.05 5.66 -8.72
N VAL A 96 1.13 6.97 -8.53
CA VAL A 96 1.80 7.87 -9.49
C VAL A 96 2.64 8.93 -8.80
N MET A 97 3.85 9.16 -9.30
CA MET A 97 4.75 10.20 -8.77
C MET A 97 5.02 10.07 -7.27
N ASN A 98 4.95 8.86 -6.71
CA ASN A 98 5.39 8.60 -5.35
C ASN A 98 6.92 8.46 -5.35
N GLU A 99 7.54 8.89 -4.27
CA GLU A 99 8.95 8.65 -4.00
C GLU A 99 9.05 7.60 -2.91
N ALA A 100 9.92 6.61 -3.11
CA ALA A 100 10.18 5.63 -2.08
C ALA A 100 11.63 5.17 -2.16
N SER A 101 12.27 5.04 -0.99
CA SER A 101 13.66 4.64 -0.92
C SER A 101 13.99 3.99 0.42
N ARG A 102 15.03 3.15 0.44
CA ARG A 102 15.58 2.53 1.66
C ARG A 102 14.55 1.72 2.46
N ASN A 103 13.49 1.26 1.81
CA ASN A 103 12.57 0.29 2.39
C ASN A 103 13.22 -1.11 2.34
N ALA A 104 12.90 -1.98 3.30
CA ALA A 104 13.68 -3.20 3.53
C ALA A 104 13.53 -4.29 2.46
N ASP A 105 12.31 -4.50 1.92
CA ASP A 105 12.03 -5.52 0.90
C ASP A 105 11.88 -4.89 -0.49
N ALA A 106 10.91 -3.97 -0.63
CA ALA A 106 10.69 -3.21 -1.85
C ALA A 106 10.13 -1.81 -1.54
N ASP A 107 10.33 -0.88 -2.46
CA ASP A 107 9.75 0.46 -2.36
C ASP A 107 8.25 0.43 -2.69
N VAL A 108 7.86 -0.35 -3.69
CA VAL A 108 6.46 -0.65 -4.03
C VAL A 108 6.28 -2.17 -4.14
N GLU A 109 5.21 -2.71 -3.55
CA GLU A 109 4.77 -4.08 -3.76
C GLU A 109 3.32 -4.13 -4.26
N LEU A 110 3.10 -4.84 -5.36
CA LEU A 110 1.77 -5.28 -5.81
C LEU A 110 1.66 -6.74 -5.39
N ALA A 111 0.99 -7.00 -4.28
CA ALA A 111 1.08 -8.28 -3.61
C ALA A 111 0.26 -9.38 -4.30
N GLY A 112 0.79 -10.60 -4.26
CA GLY A 112 0.06 -11.84 -4.55
C GLY A 112 -0.69 -12.36 -3.33
N ASP A 113 -1.30 -13.54 -3.47
CA ASP A 113 -1.94 -14.28 -2.37
C ASP A 113 -0.92 -14.49 -1.24
N SER A 114 -1.30 -14.17 -0.01
CA SER A 114 -0.42 -14.41 1.14
C SER A 114 -1.20 -14.56 2.44
N GLU A 115 -0.58 -15.15 3.46
CA GLU A 115 -1.10 -15.15 4.84
C GLU A 115 -0.30 -14.23 5.77
N ARG A 116 0.40 -13.22 5.20
CA ARG A 116 1.39 -12.42 5.92
C ARG A 116 0.85 -11.60 7.10
N PHE A 117 -0.47 -11.39 7.13
CA PHE A 117 -1.18 -10.72 8.24
C PHE A 117 -1.91 -11.69 9.19
N GLY A 118 -1.63 -12.99 9.09
CA GLY A 118 -2.27 -14.04 9.90
C GLY A 118 -3.64 -14.48 9.38
N PHE A 119 -4.02 -14.03 8.18
CA PHE A 119 -5.20 -14.42 7.43
C PHE A 119 -4.89 -14.29 5.93
N LEU A 120 -5.66 -14.99 5.10
CA LEU A 120 -5.53 -14.89 3.65
C LEU A 120 -5.84 -13.46 3.17
N THR A 121 -4.83 -12.83 2.56
CA THR A 121 -4.97 -11.62 1.77
C THR A 121 -4.89 -12.02 0.29
N PRO A 122 -5.96 -11.93 -0.49
CA PRO A 122 -5.93 -12.26 -1.90
C PRO A 122 -5.02 -11.35 -2.73
N THR A 123 -4.60 -11.87 -3.87
CA THR A 123 -3.80 -11.21 -4.90
C THR A 123 -4.43 -9.87 -5.31
N SER A 124 -3.59 -8.84 -5.42
CA SER A 124 -3.95 -7.54 -6.00
C SER A 124 -3.91 -7.60 -7.53
N PHE A 125 -4.77 -6.85 -8.21
CA PHE A 125 -4.89 -6.93 -9.66
C PHE A 125 -5.28 -5.61 -10.33
N GLU A 126 -5.01 -5.47 -11.63
CA GLU A 126 -5.41 -4.31 -12.45
C GLU A 126 -4.98 -2.96 -11.87
N ASN A 127 -3.85 -2.90 -11.17
CA ASN A 127 -3.32 -1.64 -10.63
C ASN A 127 -2.34 -1.00 -11.62
N LYS A 128 -2.24 0.32 -11.56
CA LYS A 128 -1.30 1.08 -12.37
C LYS A 128 -0.26 1.76 -11.50
N VAL A 129 1.02 1.54 -11.83
CA VAL A 129 2.16 2.16 -11.16
C VAL A 129 2.96 2.98 -12.17
N ILE A 130 3.13 4.28 -11.91
CA ILE A 130 3.97 5.19 -12.71
C ILE A 130 5.04 5.78 -11.79
N SER A 131 6.28 5.32 -11.98
CA SER A 131 7.38 5.56 -11.05
C SER A 131 8.63 6.11 -11.74
N SER A 132 9.39 6.93 -11.01
CA SER A 132 10.73 7.37 -11.43
C SER A 132 11.74 6.20 -11.38
N PRO A 133 12.86 6.26 -12.13
CA PRO A 133 13.97 5.32 -11.98
C PRO A 133 14.50 5.23 -10.55
N GLY A 134 15.04 4.07 -10.15
CA GLY A 134 15.58 3.83 -8.80
C GLY A 134 14.55 3.44 -7.73
N ILE A 135 13.25 3.41 -8.07
CA ILE A 135 12.19 2.88 -7.19
C ILE A 135 12.04 1.39 -7.47
N SER A 136 12.33 0.54 -6.47
CA SER A 136 12.16 -0.91 -6.60
C SER A 136 10.68 -1.31 -6.55
N ILE A 137 10.23 -2.09 -7.54
CA ILE A 137 8.83 -2.53 -7.67
C ILE A 137 8.78 -4.05 -7.70
N LYS A 138 8.19 -4.65 -6.68
CA LYS A 138 7.95 -6.09 -6.60
C LYS A 138 6.53 -6.38 -7.05
N ASP A 139 6.38 -6.86 -8.28
CA ASP A 139 5.08 -7.21 -8.86
C ASP A 139 4.80 -8.70 -8.69
N CYS A 140 3.94 -9.00 -7.73
CA CYS A 140 3.41 -10.32 -7.42
C CYS A 140 1.90 -10.41 -7.72
N GLY A 141 1.31 -9.32 -8.24
CA GLY A 141 -0.10 -9.25 -8.56
C GLY A 141 -0.40 -9.77 -9.96
N VAL A 142 -1.61 -9.51 -10.44
CA VAL A 142 -2.07 -9.96 -11.76
C VAL A 142 -2.54 -8.77 -12.60
N ASP A 143 -2.19 -8.77 -13.88
CA ASP A 143 -2.64 -7.75 -14.85
C ASP A 143 -2.37 -6.29 -14.43
N ASN A 144 -1.25 -6.05 -13.74
CA ASN A 144 -0.81 -4.71 -13.38
C ASN A 144 -0.11 -4.00 -14.56
N ASP A 145 -0.27 -2.68 -14.65
CA ASP A 145 0.40 -1.82 -15.64
C ASP A 145 1.49 -0.98 -14.95
N ILE A 146 2.75 -1.31 -15.20
CA ILE A 146 3.91 -0.67 -14.57
C ILE A 146 4.71 0.11 -15.60
N VAL A 147 4.86 1.41 -15.37
CA VAL A 147 5.63 2.34 -16.21
C VAL A 147 6.73 2.98 -15.37
N GLY A 148 7.99 2.64 -15.69
CA GLY A 148 9.16 3.12 -14.95
C GLY A 148 9.45 2.29 -13.70
N GLY A 149 10.24 2.85 -12.77
CA GLY A 149 10.82 2.08 -11.66
C GLY A 149 11.77 0.97 -12.12
N GLU A 150 12.12 0.09 -11.19
CA GLU A 150 12.98 -1.07 -11.40
C GLU A 150 12.28 -2.32 -10.87
N LEU A 151 11.94 -3.25 -11.75
CA LEU A 151 11.28 -4.49 -11.34
C LEU A 151 12.24 -5.35 -10.53
N VAL A 152 11.78 -5.81 -9.36
CA VAL A 152 12.45 -6.81 -8.56
C VAL A 152 12.27 -8.17 -9.24
N ASP A 153 13.37 -8.91 -9.39
CA ASP A 153 13.36 -10.27 -9.92
C ASP A 153 12.72 -11.23 -8.90
N THR A 154 11.50 -11.66 -9.17
CA THR A 154 10.73 -12.53 -8.27
C THR A 154 11.17 -13.99 -8.30
N GLU A 155 12.06 -14.39 -9.21
CA GLU A 155 12.72 -15.70 -9.14
C GLU A 155 13.85 -15.71 -8.10
N VAL A 156 14.47 -14.54 -7.85
CA VAL A 156 15.54 -14.35 -6.86
C VAL A 156 14.99 -13.91 -5.51
N VAL A 157 14.00 -13.02 -5.50
CA VAL A 157 13.29 -12.53 -4.30
C VAL A 157 11.82 -12.93 -4.43
N PRO A 158 11.46 -14.15 -4.00
CA PRO A 158 10.11 -14.67 -4.18
C PRO A 158 9.03 -13.77 -3.58
N CYS A 159 7.87 -13.83 -4.22
CA CYS A 159 6.61 -13.40 -3.62
C CYS A 159 6.33 -14.23 -2.35
N TYR A 160 5.59 -13.62 -1.42
CA TYR A 160 5.18 -14.27 -0.17
C TYR A 160 4.24 -15.45 -0.39
#